data_AF-A0A6J7T7Q3-F1
#
_entry.id   AF-A0A6J7T7Q3-F1
#
_cell.length_a   1.000
_cell.length_b   1.000
_cell.length_c   1.000
_cell.angle_alpha   90.00
_cell.angle_beta   90.00
_cell.angle_gamma   90.00
#
_symmetry.space_group_name_H-M   'P 1'
#
loop_
_entity.id
_entity.type
_entity.pdbx_description
1 polymer ?
#
loop_
_entity_poly.entity_id
_entity_poly.type
_entity_poly.pdbx_seq_one_letter_code
_entity_poly.pdbx_strand_id
1 'polypeptide(L)'
;MIVDALKDSTANSILRDLPDDQMERMRNQANRIGTANLSRAADIAAEGLTQMRGATAPRLMLELICGRILLPIGDNGESGMLSRIERLERAENIAPMSSTAVSSPARTAEPKETTGSAHATGEINSSKVEEAKPTATAPASPVHGASDIASLRRLWPDVIEDVKKRRRLTWSLLSASAQVLAVDDKAITIGIVNAGARDSFVRSESDEILRKAFVDVVGIDRKIECVVDPSIDTNTPAARETRTSEAPTDKTLLTGAALLAQELGAKIIESN
;
A
#
# COMPACT_ATOMS: atom_id res chain seq x y z
N MET A 1 11.42 18.33 -8.70
CA MET A 1 12.49 19.33 -8.95
C MET A 1 13.81 18.65 -9.30
N ILE A 2 14.66 18.21 -8.37
CA ILE A 2 16.00 17.64 -8.69
C ILE A 2 15.94 16.48 -9.68
N VAL A 3 15.15 15.44 -9.40
CA VAL A 3 14.99 14.25 -10.29
C VAL A 3 14.42 14.57 -11.68
N ASP A 4 13.78 15.74 -11.83
CA ASP A 4 13.13 16.19 -13.07
C ASP A 4 14.03 17.15 -13.87
N ALA A 5 14.77 18.02 -13.18
CA ALA A 5 15.87 18.82 -13.76
C ALA A 5 17.04 17.92 -14.21
N LEU A 6 17.19 16.74 -13.61
CA LEU A 6 18.10 15.67 -14.04
C LEU A 6 17.47 14.76 -15.13
N LYS A 7 16.64 15.33 -16.00
CA LYS A 7 16.30 14.74 -17.31
C LYS A 7 17.42 14.99 -18.33
N ASP A 8 17.99 16.21 -18.34
CA ASP A 8 18.99 16.64 -19.32
C ASP A 8 20.45 16.42 -18.87
N SER A 9 20.65 15.85 -17.67
CA SER A 9 21.95 15.45 -17.15
C SER A 9 21.82 14.13 -16.39
N THR A 10 22.86 13.31 -16.43
CA THR A 10 22.87 11.98 -15.80
C THR A 10 22.56 12.07 -14.31
N ALA A 11 21.32 11.74 -13.93
CA ALA A 11 20.87 11.83 -12.53
C ALA A 11 21.74 11.03 -11.57
N ASN A 12 22.28 9.91 -12.06
CA ASN A 12 23.21 9.01 -11.37
C ASN A 12 24.57 9.67 -11.05
N SER A 13 24.86 10.88 -11.55
CA SER A 13 26.07 11.64 -11.17
C SER A 13 25.95 12.31 -9.80
N ILE A 14 24.71 12.64 -9.38
CA ILE A 14 24.38 13.25 -8.08
C ILE A 14 23.79 12.21 -7.12
N LEU A 15 22.87 11.36 -7.60
CA LEU A 15 22.21 10.30 -6.83
C LEU A 15 22.89 8.95 -7.08
N ARG A 16 24.22 8.91 -6.86
CA ARG A 16 25.12 7.79 -7.25
C ARG A 16 24.74 6.43 -6.67
N ASP A 17 24.11 6.43 -5.50
CA ASP A 17 23.77 5.21 -4.76
C ASP A 17 22.33 4.72 -5.01
N LEU A 18 21.58 5.37 -5.92
CA LEU A 18 20.18 5.04 -6.17
C LEU A 18 20.01 4.22 -7.47
N PRO A 19 19.44 3.00 -7.41
CA PRO A 19 19.12 2.19 -8.59
C PRO A 19 18.20 2.89 -9.60
N ASP A 20 18.35 2.58 -10.89
CA ASP A 20 17.59 3.20 -11.98
C ASP A 20 16.07 2.99 -11.85
N ASP A 21 15.62 1.85 -11.31
CA ASP A 21 14.19 1.56 -11.05
C ASP A 21 13.60 2.44 -9.92
N GLN A 22 14.43 2.84 -8.95
CA GLN A 22 14.04 3.80 -7.91
C GLN A 22 13.97 5.21 -8.50
N MET A 23 14.93 5.57 -9.36
CA MET A 23 14.91 6.84 -10.10
C MET A 23 13.66 6.97 -11.00
N GLU A 24 13.29 5.92 -11.72
CA GLU A 24 12.06 5.85 -12.51
C GLU A 24 10.80 5.97 -11.64
N ARG A 25 10.75 5.28 -10.48
CA ARG A 25 9.65 5.43 -9.51
C ARG A 25 9.55 6.86 -8.97
N MET A 26 10.66 7.50 -8.62
CA MET A 26 10.69 8.89 -8.17
C MET A 26 10.23 9.87 -9.25
N ARG A 27 10.59 9.64 -10.53
CA ARG A 27 10.05 10.41 -11.68
C ARG A 27 8.54 10.27 -11.78
N ASN A 28 8.02 9.04 -11.71
CA ASN A 28 6.59 8.76 -11.77
C ASN A 28 5.82 9.35 -10.59
N GLN A 29 6.38 9.31 -9.38
CA GLN A 29 5.83 10.00 -8.21
C GLN A 29 5.85 11.53 -8.39
N ALA A 30 6.94 12.11 -8.88
CA ALA A 30 7.04 13.55 -9.11
C ALA A 30 6.00 14.05 -10.13
N ASN A 31 5.82 13.32 -11.24
CA ASN A 31 4.82 13.61 -12.27
C ASN A 31 3.37 13.57 -11.72
N ARG A 32 3.10 12.71 -10.72
CA ARG A 32 1.80 12.61 -10.04
C ARG A 32 1.57 13.73 -9.01
N ILE A 33 2.62 14.16 -8.30
CA ILE A 33 2.53 15.17 -7.23
C ILE A 33 2.43 16.60 -7.78
N GLY A 34 3.10 16.89 -8.90
CA GLY A 34 3.14 18.24 -9.51
C GLY A 34 4.38 19.05 -9.12
N THR A 35 4.85 19.93 -9.99
CA THR A 35 6.09 20.71 -9.80
C THR A 35 5.92 21.83 -8.78
N ALA A 36 4.81 22.57 -8.83
CA ALA A 36 4.53 23.66 -7.89
C ALA A 36 4.26 23.09 -6.49
N ASN A 37 3.50 21.98 -6.42
CA ASN A 37 3.25 21.28 -5.15
C ASN A 37 4.54 20.67 -4.54
N LEU A 38 5.44 20.11 -5.35
CA LEU A 38 6.76 19.67 -4.88
C LEU A 38 7.65 20.82 -4.40
N SER A 39 7.66 21.97 -5.10
CA SER A 39 8.43 23.14 -4.68
C SER A 39 7.94 23.63 -3.33
N ARG A 40 6.63 23.86 -3.19
CA ARG A 40 5.98 24.24 -1.94
C ARG A 40 6.32 23.28 -0.78
N ALA A 41 6.29 21.98 -1.04
CA ALA A 41 6.63 20.98 -0.02
C ALA A 41 8.11 21.06 0.40
N ALA A 42 9.02 21.33 -0.54
CA ALA A 42 10.44 21.53 -0.27
C ALA A 42 10.70 22.81 0.55
N ASP A 43 10.02 23.91 0.23
CA ASP A 43 10.14 25.18 0.96
C ASP A 43 9.68 25.02 2.43
N ILE A 44 8.51 24.39 2.64
CA ILE A 44 7.97 24.08 3.97
C ILE A 44 8.92 23.17 4.77
N ALA A 45 9.52 22.17 4.12
CA ALA A 45 10.48 21.27 4.75
C ALA A 45 11.79 22.01 5.12
N ALA A 46 12.33 22.84 4.23
CA ALA A 46 13.57 23.58 4.46
C ALA A 46 13.44 24.61 5.58
N GLU A 47 12.34 25.38 5.60
CA GLU A 47 12.04 26.32 6.67
C GLU A 47 11.79 25.56 7.99
N GLY A 48 10.97 24.51 7.97
CA GLY A 48 10.65 23.71 9.14
C GLY A 48 11.87 23.04 9.79
N LEU A 49 12.76 22.44 8.99
CA LEU A 49 14.02 21.85 9.47
C LEU A 49 14.96 22.91 10.07
N THR A 50 14.92 24.14 9.57
CA THR A 50 15.66 25.27 10.14
C THR A 50 15.08 25.66 11.51
N GLN A 51 13.75 25.76 11.63
CA GLN A 51 13.04 26.06 12.88
C GLN A 51 13.22 24.96 13.96
N MET A 52 13.44 23.71 13.55
CA MET A 52 13.73 22.61 14.48
C MET A 52 15.09 22.73 15.19
N ARG A 53 16.03 23.54 14.67
CA ARG A 53 17.37 23.66 15.24
C ARG A 53 17.34 24.45 16.56
N GLY A 54 17.41 23.72 17.67
CA GLY A 54 17.27 24.29 19.03
C GLY A 54 15.84 24.26 19.57
N ALA A 55 14.90 23.62 18.87
CA ALA A 55 13.54 23.42 19.34
C ALA A 55 13.49 22.46 20.55
N THR A 56 12.65 22.80 21.53
CA THR A 56 12.37 21.93 22.70
C THR A 56 11.48 20.73 22.34
N ALA A 57 10.74 20.79 21.23
CA ALA A 57 9.81 19.74 20.79
C ALA A 57 9.93 19.44 19.27
N PRO A 58 11.09 18.92 18.80
CA PRO A 58 11.33 18.69 17.37
C PRO A 58 10.36 17.68 16.72
N ARG A 59 9.82 16.73 17.50
CA ARG A 59 8.84 15.76 17.02
C ARG A 59 7.49 16.41 16.65
N LEU A 60 7.01 17.34 17.49
CA LEU A 60 5.79 18.10 17.24
C LEU A 60 5.96 19.05 16.04
N MET A 61 7.15 19.61 15.84
CA MET A 61 7.46 20.37 14.63
C MET A 61 7.41 19.50 13.37
N LEU A 62 7.95 18.27 13.39
CA LEU A 62 7.81 17.34 12.25
C LEU A 62 6.34 16.99 11.96
N GLU A 63 5.53 16.76 12.99
CA GLU A 63 4.09 16.52 12.83
C GLU A 63 3.39 17.72 12.16
N LEU A 64 3.73 18.95 12.57
CA LEU A 64 3.22 20.19 11.96
C LEU A 64 3.69 20.39 10.51
N ILE A 65 4.96 20.11 10.21
CA ILE A 65 5.55 20.18 8.86
C ILE A 65 4.82 19.21 7.92
N CYS A 66 4.67 17.94 8.33
CA CYS A 66 3.90 16.94 7.59
C CYS A 66 2.44 17.37 7.36
N GLY A 67 1.79 17.95 8.37
CA GLY A 67 0.45 18.52 8.24
C GLY A 67 0.37 19.64 7.18
N ARG A 68 1.30 20.60 7.21
CA ARG A 68 1.37 21.72 6.24
C ARG A 68 1.63 21.26 4.80
N ILE A 69 2.37 20.17 4.62
CA ILE A 69 2.59 19.55 3.30
C ILE A 69 1.30 18.89 2.80
N LEU A 70 0.61 18.11 3.64
CA LEU A 70 -0.60 17.36 3.26
C LEU A 70 -1.85 18.25 3.06
N LEU A 71 -1.94 19.41 3.73
CA LEU A 71 -3.08 20.33 3.67
C LEU A 71 -2.75 21.66 2.96
N PRO A 72 -2.67 21.72 1.62
CA PRO A 72 -2.39 22.96 0.88
C PRO A 72 -3.52 24.00 0.94
N ILE A 73 -4.73 23.63 1.37
CA ILE A 73 -5.86 24.56 1.50
C ILE A 73 -5.63 25.59 2.62
N GLY A 74 -4.86 25.24 3.66
CA GLY A 74 -4.51 26.14 4.77
C GLY A 74 -3.43 27.17 4.43
N ASP A 75 -2.94 27.18 3.19
CA ASP A 75 -1.87 28.06 2.73
C ASP A 75 -2.41 29.04 1.68
N ASN A 76 -2.36 30.32 2.04
CA ASN A 76 -2.85 31.43 1.23
C ASN A 76 -1.69 32.23 0.59
N GLY A 77 -0.45 31.77 0.71
CA GLY A 77 0.69 32.34 0.00
C GLY A 77 0.68 32.01 -1.49
N GLU A 78 1.55 32.67 -2.26
CA GLU A 78 1.68 32.48 -3.71
C GLU A 78 1.97 31.02 -4.09
N SER A 79 2.95 30.37 -3.46
CA SER A 79 3.25 28.94 -3.64
C SER A 79 2.07 28.03 -3.27
N GLY A 80 1.28 28.42 -2.26
CA GLY A 80 0.02 27.77 -1.89
C GLY A 80 -0.99 27.84 -3.03
N MET A 81 -1.21 29.03 -3.58
CA MET A 81 -2.13 29.28 -4.69
C MET A 81 -1.70 28.55 -5.97
N LEU A 82 -0.43 28.61 -6.35
CA LEU A 82 0.12 27.90 -7.51
C LEU A 82 -0.06 26.37 -7.37
N SER A 83 0.21 25.80 -6.19
CA SER A 83 -0.01 24.37 -5.94
C SER A 83 -1.50 23.96 -6.01
N ARG A 84 -2.42 24.88 -5.71
CA ARG A 84 -3.86 24.66 -5.80
C ARG A 84 -4.35 24.75 -7.25
N ILE A 85 -3.83 25.69 -8.04
CA ILE A 85 -4.10 25.81 -9.48
C ILE A 85 -3.60 24.57 -10.22
N GLU A 86 -2.34 24.16 -10.01
CA GLU A 86 -1.79 22.94 -10.63
C GLU A 86 -2.62 21.68 -10.30
N ARG A 87 -3.15 21.59 -9.07
CA ARG A 87 -4.06 20.49 -8.68
C ARG A 87 -5.41 20.55 -9.37
N LEU A 88 -5.95 21.74 -9.64
CA LEU A 88 -7.23 21.90 -10.36
C LEU A 88 -7.04 21.57 -11.85
N GLU A 89 -6.04 22.12 -12.51
CA GLU A 89 -5.69 21.82 -13.91
C GLU A 89 -5.44 20.33 -14.13
N ARG A 90 -4.77 19.66 -13.19
CA ARG A 90 -4.57 18.20 -13.23
C ARG A 90 -5.85 17.41 -12.97
N ALA A 91 -6.75 17.88 -12.11
CA ALA A 91 -8.03 17.23 -11.88
C ALA A 91 -8.93 17.33 -13.13
N GLU A 92 -8.94 18.48 -13.80
CA GLU A 92 -9.65 18.70 -15.07
C GLU A 92 -9.06 17.85 -16.20
N ASN A 93 -7.72 17.76 -16.33
CA ASN A 93 -7.08 16.88 -17.32
C ASN A 93 -7.29 15.37 -17.06
N ILE A 94 -7.68 14.96 -15.85
CA ILE A 94 -7.98 13.55 -15.52
C ILE A 94 -9.48 13.24 -15.74
N ALA A 95 -10.35 14.25 -15.77
CA ALA A 95 -11.78 14.10 -15.99
C ALA A 95 -12.17 14.50 -17.42
N PRO A 96 -12.49 13.55 -18.33
CA PRO A 96 -13.24 13.93 -19.53
C PRO A 96 -14.56 14.56 -19.08
N MET A 97 -14.87 15.77 -19.57
CA MET A 97 -16.03 16.55 -19.13
C MET A 97 -17.37 15.89 -19.52
N SER A 98 -17.83 14.92 -18.74
CA SER A 98 -19.24 14.58 -18.63
C SER A 98 -19.93 15.53 -17.65
N SER A 99 -20.04 16.80 -18.05
CA SER A 99 -20.96 17.74 -17.42
C SER A 99 -22.40 17.43 -17.85
N THR A 100 -22.96 16.36 -17.30
CA THR A 100 -24.42 16.24 -17.18
C THR A 100 -24.80 16.76 -15.81
N ALA A 101 -25.25 18.01 -15.78
CA ALA A 101 -25.75 18.66 -14.57
C ALA A 101 -26.92 17.86 -13.97
N VAL A 102 -26.68 17.19 -12.85
CA VAL A 102 -27.75 16.60 -12.05
C VAL A 102 -28.35 17.69 -11.17
N SER A 103 -29.29 18.45 -11.74
CA SER A 103 -30.17 19.32 -10.96
C SER A 103 -31.01 18.46 -10.03
N SER A 104 -30.62 18.36 -8.76
CA SER A 104 -31.48 17.84 -7.70
C SER A 104 -32.73 18.71 -7.57
N PRO A 105 -33.95 18.19 -7.82
CA PRO A 105 -35.17 18.94 -7.54
C PRO A 105 -35.36 19.04 -6.03
N ALA A 106 -35.70 20.23 -5.53
CA ALA A 106 -36.04 20.43 -4.13
C ALA A 106 -37.27 19.59 -3.75
N ARG A 107 -37.21 18.86 -2.63
CA ARG A 107 -38.37 18.18 -2.06
C ARG A 107 -39.36 19.20 -1.48
N THR A 108 -40.58 19.21 -2.01
CA THR A 108 -41.75 19.83 -1.36
C THR A 108 -42.98 18.96 -1.59
N ALA A 109 -43.61 18.55 -0.48
CA ALA A 109 -44.99 18.06 -0.28
C ALA A 109 -45.63 17.02 -1.24
N GLU A 110 -46.07 15.92 -0.62
CA GLU A 110 -47.17 15.02 -1.02
C GLU A 110 -48.50 15.78 -1.31
N PRO A 111 -49.48 15.23 -2.09
CA PRO A 111 -50.18 13.99 -1.73
C PRO A 111 -50.56 12.98 -2.86
N LYS A 112 -50.99 11.79 -2.40
CA LYS A 112 -51.51 10.63 -3.17
C LYS A 112 -52.80 10.88 -3.95
N GLU A 113 -52.89 10.26 -5.13
CA GLU A 113 -54.01 9.50 -5.76
C GLU A 113 -53.66 9.30 -7.26
N THR A 114 -54.11 8.31 -8.05
CA THR A 114 -54.91 7.08 -7.85
C THR A 114 -54.74 6.17 -9.11
N THR A 115 -54.86 4.84 -8.99
CA THR A 115 -55.03 3.82 -10.08
C THR A 115 -54.01 3.75 -11.25
N GLY A 116 -53.66 2.60 -11.84
CA GLY A 116 -53.97 1.19 -11.55
C GLY A 116 -53.83 0.30 -12.80
N SER A 117 -53.29 -0.93 -12.66
CA SER A 117 -53.29 -2.05 -13.65
C SER A 117 -52.60 -1.83 -15.02
N ALA A 118 -52.08 -2.86 -15.71
CA ALA A 118 -51.73 -4.25 -15.36
C ALA A 118 -50.88 -4.90 -16.49
N HIS A 119 -50.26 -6.07 -16.19
CA HIS A 119 -49.71 -7.07 -17.13
C HIS A 119 -48.54 -6.65 -18.06
N ALA A 120 -47.74 -7.57 -18.61
CA ALA A 120 -47.17 -8.84 -18.12
C ALA A 120 -46.18 -9.42 -19.16
N THR A 121 -45.21 -10.21 -18.68
CA THR A 121 -44.47 -11.27 -19.40
C THR A 121 -43.72 -10.92 -20.69
N GLY A 122 -42.40 -11.15 -20.69
CA GLY A 122 -41.51 -10.91 -21.84
C GLY A 122 -40.10 -11.50 -21.69
N GLU A 123 -40.04 -12.80 -21.41
CA GLU A 123 -38.89 -13.67 -21.75
C GLU A 123 -38.59 -13.52 -23.28
N ILE A 124 -37.41 -13.69 -23.88
CA ILE A 124 -36.26 -14.57 -23.62
C ILE A 124 -35.01 -13.99 -24.37
N ASN A 125 -33.82 -14.43 -23.97
CA ASN A 125 -32.72 -14.91 -24.84
C ASN A 125 -31.44 -14.06 -25.07
N SER A 126 -30.33 -14.79 -25.05
CA SER A 126 -28.95 -14.34 -25.25
C SER A 126 -28.60 -14.14 -26.72
N SER A 127 -27.61 -13.29 -27.02
CA SER A 127 -26.78 -13.44 -28.23
C SER A 127 -25.38 -12.84 -28.05
N LYS A 128 -24.41 -13.50 -28.70
CA LYS A 128 -22.96 -13.32 -28.58
C LYS A 128 -22.39 -12.78 -29.90
N VAL A 129 -21.51 -11.77 -29.84
CA VAL A 129 -20.53 -11.37 -30.87
C VAL A 129 -19.36 -10.75 -30.08
N GLU A 130 -18.10 -11.21 -30.06
CA GLU A 130 -17.17 -11.79 -31.05
C GLU A 130 -16.36 -10.75 -31.85
N GLU A 131 -15.18 -10.43 -31.30
CA GLU A 131 -13.89 -10.12 -31.95
C GLU A 131 -13.69 -8.91 -32.90
N ALA A 132 -12.70 -8.08 -32.55
CA ALA A 132 -11.81 -7.40 -33.49
C ALA A 132 -10.39 -7.29 -32.90
N LYS A 133 -9.36 -7.65 -33.66
CA LYS A 133 -7.98 -7.91 -33.22
C LYS A 133 -6.96 -7.19 -34.12
N PRO A 134 -5.82 -6.73 -33.57
CA PRO A 134 -4.49 -7.08 -34.14
C PRO A 134 -3.48 -7.38 -33.00
N THR A 135 -2.90 -8.56 -32.83
CA THR A 135 -1.86 -9.26 -33.64
C THR A 135 -0.64 -8.39 -34.00
N ALA A 136 0.62 -8.73 -33.69
CA ALA A 136 1.25 -9.57 -32.64
C ALA A 136 2.79 -9.38 -32.70
N THR A 137 3.50 -9.58 -31.57
CA THR A 137 4.81 -10.26 -31.50
C THR A 137 4.95 -10.87 -30.10
N ALA A 138 5.42 -12.11 -30.00
CA ALA A 138 5.36 -13.01 -28.84
C ALA A 138 6.66 -13.87 -28.79
N PRO A 139 6.91 -14.83 -27.85
CA PRO A 139 6.03 -15.45 -26.83
C PRO A 139 6.50 -15.18 -25.36
N ALA A 140 5.94 -15.74 -24.28
CA ALA A 140 5.10 -16.94 -24.16
C ALA A 140 4.05 -16.93 -23.01
N SER A 141 3.46 -18.11 -22.81
CA SER A 141 2.36 -18.55 -21.94
C SER A 141 2.68 -18.68 -20.43
N PRO A 142 1.68 -18.91 -19.53
CA PRO A 142 0.23 -19.01 -19.78
C PRO A 142 -0.68 -18.07 -18.94
N VAL A 143 -1.90 -17.84 -19.43
CA VAL A 143 -2.94 -16.99 -18.80
C VAL A 143 -3.59 -17.63 -17.55
N HIS A 144 -3.12 -18.79 -17.09
CA HIS A 144 -3.60 -19.43 -15.87
C HIS A 144 -3.19 -18.66 -14.59
N GLY A 145 -2.02 -18.02 -14.59
CA GLY A 145 -1.46 -17.36 -13.40
C GLY A 145 -2.31 -16.21 -12.85
N ALA A 146 -2.91 -15.37 -13.70
CA ALA A 146 -3.68 -14.21 -13.22
C ALA A 146 -4.94 -14.61 -12.43
N SER A 147 -5.65 -15.65 -12.90
CA SER A 147 -6.84 -16.21 -12.23
C SER A 147 -6.46 -17.03 -10.98
N ASP A 148 -5.32 -17.72 -11.03
CA ASP A 148 -4.80 -18.49 -9.89
C ASP A 148 -4.30 -17.56 -8.77
N ILE A 149 -3.51 -16.52 -9.08
CA ILE A 149 -3.08 -15.48 -8.12
C ILE A 149 -4.28 -14.82 -7.43
N ALA A 150 -5.34 -14.49 -8.17
CA ALA A 150 -6.55 -13.90 -7.60
C ALA A 150 -7.30 -14.87 -6.67
N SER A 151 -7.23 -16.18 -6.93
CA SER A 151 -7.80 -17.22 -6.07
C SER A 151 -6.92 -17.48 -4.85
N LEU A 152 -5.60 -17.56 -5.03
CA LEU A 152 -4.61 -17.74 -3.97
C LEU A 152 -4.62 -16.56 -2.98
N ARG A 153 -4.85 -15.32 -3.45
CA ARG A 153 -5.06 -14.14 -2.58
C ARG A 153 -6.37 -14.21 -1.77
N ARG A 154 -7.40 -14.92 -2.23
CA ARG A 154 -8.64 -15.15 -1.47
C ARG A 154 -8.45 -16.23 -0.40
N LEU A 155 -7.63 -17.25 -0.68
CA LEU A 155 -7.29 -18.34 0.24
C LEU A 155 -6.11 -18.00 1.17
N TRP A 156 -5.39 -16.90 0.91
CA TRP A 156 -4.26 -16.43 1.73
C TRP A 156 -4.59 -16.27 3.24
N PRO A 157 -5.78 -15.76 3.65
CA PRO A 157 -6.15 -15.72 5.07
C PRO A 157 -6.19 -17.12 5.71
N ASP A 158 -6.72 -18.12 5.00
CA ASP A 158 -6.84 -19.50 5.48
C ASP A 158 -5.46 -20.17 5.58
N VAL A 159 -4.59 -19.94 4.58
CA VAL A 159 -3.18 -20.35 4.60
C VAL A 159 -2.45 -19.73 5.80
N ILE A 160 -2.68 -18.45 6.09
CA ILE A 160 -2.10 -17.75 7.24
C ILE A 160 -2.65 -18.29 8.57
N GLU A 161 -3.93 -18.70 8.65
CA GLU A 161 -4.49 -19.37 9.82
C GLU A 161 -3.85 -20.74 10.05
N ASP A 162 -3.60 -21.51 8.98
CA ASP A 162 -2.91 -22.80 9.09
C ASP A 162 -1.43 -22.65 9.48
N VAL A 163 -0.72 -21.65 8.93
CA VAL A 163 0.63 -21.27 9.40
C VAL A 163 0.61 -20.90 10.89
N LYS A 164 -0.43 -20.23 11.40
CA LYS A 164 -0.58 -19.90 12.83
C LYS A 164 -0.64 -21.15 13.70
N LYS A 165 -1.32 -22.20 13.25
CA LYS A 165 -1.42 -23.50 13.94
C LYS A 165 -0.07 -24.24 13.97
N ARG A 166 0.77 -24.07 12.94
CA ARG A 166 2.11 -24.70 12.86
C ARG A 166 3.18 -23.92 13.61
N ARG A 167 3.30 -22.61 13.39
CA ARG A 167 4.38 -21.79 13.95
C ARG A 167 4.01 -20.30 14.08
N ARG A 168 3.77 -19.86 15.32
CA ARG A 168 3.43 -18.46 15.64
C ARG A 168 4.47 -17.43 15.16
N LEU A 169 5.77 -17.77 15.19
CA LEU A 169 6.83 -16.88 14.70
C LEU A 169 6.68 -16.57 13.20
N THR A 170 6.47 -17.60 12.38
CA THR A 170 6.26 -17.45 10.93
C THR A 170 4.96 -16.71 10.64
N TRP A 171 3.90 -16.98 11.41
CA TRP A 171 2.64 -16.24 11.33
C TRP A 171 2.81 -14.75 11.63
N SER A 172 3.56 -14.38 12.67
CA SER A 172 3.82 -12.98 13.03
C SER A 172 4.57 -12.22 11.91
N LEU A 173 5.59 -12.84 11.32
CA LEU A 173 6.34 -12.26 10.20
C LEU A 173 5.45 -12.04 8.97
N LEU A 174 4.64 -13.04 8.59
CA LEU A 174 3.82 -12.99 7.38
C LEU A 174 2.58 -12.09 7.54
N SER A 175 1.80 -12.26 8.62
CA SER A 175 0.51 -11.57 8.81
C SER A 175 0.62 -10.04 8.88
N ALA A 176 1.77 -9.52 9.30
CA ALA A 176 2.02 -8.08 9.40
C ALA A 176 2.71 -7.47 8.18
N SER A 177 3.25 -8.27 7.25
CA SER A 177 4.19 -7.74 6.24
C SER A 177 4.41 -8.53 4.94
N ALA A 178 3.59 -9.55 4.64
CA ALA A 178 3.74 -10.38 3.45
C ALA A 178 2.46 -10.49 2.59
N GLN A 179 2.64 -10.51 1.26
CA GLN A 179 1.57 -10.68 0.28
C GLN A 179 1.97 -11.59 -0.89
N VAL A 180 1.02 -12.31 -1.47
CA VAL A 180 1.24 -13.09 -2.71
C VAL A 180 1.40 -12.11 -3.89
N LEU A 181 2.56 -12.10 -4.52
CA LEU A 181 2.90 -11.21 -5.64
C LEU A 181 2.61 -11.88 -7.00
N ALA A 182 3.14 -13.09 -7.20
CA ALA A 182 3.00 -13.88 -8.43
C ALA A 182 2.94 -15.39 -8.13
N VAL A 183 2.45 -16.18 -9.07
CA VAL A 183 2.41 -17.65 -9.02
C VAL A 183 2.77 -18.19 -10.40
N ASP A 184 3.78 -19.04 -10.45
CA ASP A 184 4.31 -19.68 -11.66
C ASP A 184 4.20 -21.21 -11.55
N ASP A 185 4.47 -21.92 -12.66
CA ASP A 185 4.53 -23.38 -12.73
C ASP A 185 5.63 -24.05 -11.86
N LYS A 186 6.41 -23.27 -11.10
CA LYS A 186 7.51 -23.76 -10.25
C LYS A 186 7.57 -23.11 -8.86
N ALA A 187 7.14 -21.85 -8.72
CA ALA A 187 7.26 -21.10 -7.49
C ALA A 187 6.05 -20.20 -7.22
N ILE A 188 5.83 -19.89 -5.94
CA ILE A 188 4.94 -18.83 -5.46
C ILE A 188 5.82 -17.71 -4.94
N THR A 189 5.68 -16.52 -5.54
CA THR A 189 6.46 -15.34 -5.17
C THR A 189 5.72 -14.56 -4.10
N ILE A 190 6.33 -14.45 -2.92
CA ILE A 190 5.83 -13.68 -1.78
C ILE A 190 6.61 -12.37 -1.69
N GLY A 191 5.90 -11.24 -1.77
CA GLY A 191 6.44 -9.93 -1.46
C GLY A 191 6.51 -9.75 0.06
N ILE A 192 7.66 -9.32 0.59
CA ILE A 192 7.91 -9.01 2.00
C ILE A 192 8.40 -7.57 2.13
N VAL A 193 7.91 -6.82 3.12
CA VAL A 193 8.13 -5.36 3.25
C VAL A 193 9.59 -4.88 3.14
N ASN A 194 10.55 -5.62 3.71
CA ASN A 194 11.95 -5.23 3.75
C ASN A 194 12.91 -6.42 3.79
N ALA A 195 14.19 -6.16 3.50
CA ALA A 195 15.24 -7.18 3.49
C ALA A 195 15.42 -7.88 4.85
N GLY A 196 15.39 -7.16 5.97
CA GLY A 196 15.58 -7.76 7.30
C GLY A 196 14.48 -8.77 7.68
N ALA A 197 13.24 -8.51 7.26
CA ALA A 197 12.12 -9.45 7.41
C ALA A 197 12.28 -10.67 6.48
N ARG A 198 12.66 -10.47 5.21
CA ARG A 198 12.98 -11.56 4.26
C ARG A 198 14.12 -12.44 4.78
N ASP A 199 15.21 -11.85 5.23
CA ASP A 199 16.40 -12.57 5.68
C ASP A 199 16.12 -13.32 7.00
N SER A 200 15.20 -12.82 7.82
CA SER A 200 14.70 -13.51 9.01
C SER A 200 13.70 -14.63 8.68
N PHE A 201 12.91 -14.48 7.61
CA PHE A 201 12.04 -15.54 7.08
C PHE A 201 12.87 -16.73 6.56
N VAL A 202 13.90 -16.45 5.74
CA VAL A 202 14.83 -17.47 5.21
C VAL A 202 15.65 -18.11 6.35
N ARG A 203 16.26 -17.31 7.24
CA ARG A 203 17.05 -17.82 8.39
C ARG A 203 16.24 -18.70 9.35
N SER A 204 14.91 -18.58 9.34
CA SER A 204 14.03 -19.36 10.22
C SER A 204 13.37 -20.56 9.53
N GLU A 205 13.74 -20.90 8.29
CA GLU A 205 13.16 -22.01 7.50
C GLU A 205 11.62 -21.90 7.39
N SER A 206 11.13 -20.65 7.37
CA SER A 206 9.70 -20.34 7.34
C SER A 206 9.05 -20.61 5.97
N ASP A 207 9.87 -20.73 4.92
CA ASP A 207 9.47 -21.13 3.57
C ASP A 207 8.91 -22.55 3.51
N GLU A 208 9.50 -23.51 4.23
CA GLU A 208 8.96 -24.86 4.33
C GLU A 208 7.61 -24.90 5.03
N ILE A 209 7.44 -24.11 6.10
CA ILE A 209 6.19 -24.05 6.86
C ILE A 209 5.07 -23.45 6.00
N LEU A 210 5.38 -22.38 5.27
CA LEU A 210 4.43 -21.75 4.37
C LEU A 210 4.06 -22.66 3.18
N ARG A 211 5.05 -23.37 2.61
CA ARG A 211 4.82 -24.38 1.57
C ARG A 211 3.90 -25.50 2.05
N LYS A 212 4.12 -26.05 3.26
CA LYS A 212 3.25 -27.08 3.85
C LYS A 212 1.83 -26.57 4.06
N ALA A 213 1.64 -25.32 4.47
CA ALA A 213 0.32 -24.71 4.59
C ALA A 213 -0.38 -24.51 3.23
N PHE A 214 0.35 -24.15 2.17
CA PHE A 214 -0.20 -24.10 0.81
C PHE A 214 -0.62 -25.47 0.27
N VAL A 215 0.13 -26.53 0.59
CA VAL A 215 -0.25 -27.91 0.27
C VAL A 215 -1.54 -28.31 1.01
N ASP A 216 -1.63 -28.06 2.31
CA ASP A 216 -2.75 -28.54 3.12
C ASP A 216 -4.05 -27.72 2.93
N VAL A 217 -3.97 -26.44 2.54
CA VAL A 217 -5.14 -25.58 2.29
C VAL A 217 -5.54 -25.52 0.81
N VAL A 218 -4.57 -25.47 -0.11
CA VAL A 218 -4.82 -25.22 -1.55
C VAL A 218 -4.48 -26.43 -2.43
N GLY A 219 -3.75 -27.43 -1.91
CA GLY A 219 -3.29 -28.59 -2.68
C GLY A 219 -2.09 -28.30 -3.58
N ILE A 220 -1.43 -27.14 -3.43
CA ILE A 220 -0.36 -26.68 -4.33
C ILE A 220 1.01 -26.88 -3.66
N ASP A 221 1.80 -27.84 -4.16
CA ASP A 221 3.21 -27.98 -3.79
C ASP A 221 4.11 -27.20 -4.78
N ARG A 222 4.47 -25.98 -4.40
CA ARG A 222 5.38 -25.09 -5.15
C ARG A 222 6.44 -24.52 -4.21
N LYS A 223 7.61 -24.20 -4.76
CA LYS A 223 8.68 -23.55 -4.00
C LYS A 223 8.25 -22.13 -3.60
N ILE A 224 8.58 -21.69 -2.39
CA ILE A 224 8.36 -20.31 -1.96
C ILE A 224 9.59 -19.48 -2.32
N GLU A 225 9.39 -18.36 -3.00
CA GLU A 225 10.45 -17.39 -3.29
C GLU A 225 10.07 -16.01 -2.74
N CYS A 226 10.99 -15.37 -2.03
CA CYS A 226 10.71 -14.14 -1.30
C CYS A 226 11.42 -12.94 -1.91
N VAL A 227 10.64 -11.97 -2.37
CA VAL A 227 11.12 -10.71 -2.98
C VAL A 227 10.81 -9.56 -2.02
N VAL A 228 11.68 -8.54 -2.00
CA VAL A 228 11.43 -7.33 -1.19
C VAL A 228 10.46 -6.42 -1.95
N ASP A 229 9.29 -6.17 -1.35
CA ASP A 229 8.26 -5.30 -1.90
C ASP A 229 8.01 -4.12 -0.94
N PRO A 230 8.63 -2.96 -1.18
CA PRO A 230 8.47 -1.78 -0.33
C PRO A 230 7.12 -1.06 -0.52
N SER A 231 6.20 -1.57 -1.35
CA SER A 231 4.83 -1.05 -1.45
C SER A 231 3.88 -1.57 -0.37
N ILE A 232 4.34 -2.51 0.48
CA ILE A 232 3.53 -3.08 1.56
C ILE A 232 3.41 -2.09 2.74
N ASP A 233 2.30 -1.36 2.78
CA ASP A 233 1.97 -0.41 3.84
C ASP A 233 1.62 -1.11 5.17
N THR A 234 2.64 -1.45 5.96
CA THR A 234 2.45 -2.04 7.30
C THR A 234 1.94 -1.06 8.36
N ASN A 235 1.57 0.17 7.98
CA ASN A 235 0.93 1.17 8.84
C ASN A 235 -0.57 1.35 8.54
N THR A 236 -1.15 0.49 7.70
CA THR A 236 -2.61 0.43 7.50
C THR A 236 -3.34 0.03 8.80
N PRO A 237 -4.60 0.47 9.00
CA PRO A 237 -5.39 0.07 10.17
C PRO A 237 -5.45 -1.45 10.36
N ALA A 238 -5.64 -2.21 9.28
CA ALA A 238 -5.64 -3.67 9.32
C ALA A 238 -4.28 -4.27 9.79
N ALA A 239 -3.15 -3.75 9.32
CA ALA A 239 -1.81 -4.20 9.77
C ALA A 239 -1.50 -3.75 11.22
N ARG A 240 -2.15 -2.70 11.71
CA ARG A 240 -2.08 -2.26 13.11
C ARG A 240 -3.00 -3.08 14.00
N GLU A 241 -4.17 -3.46 13.51
CA GLU A 241 -5.14 -4.34 14.18
C GLU A 241 -4.58 -5.76 14.32
N THR A 242 -3.92 -6.33 13.30
CA THR A 242 -3.27 -7.64 13.45
C THR A 242 -2.12 -7.63 14.47
N ARG A 243 -1.38 -6.52 14.58
CA ARG A 243 -0.38 -6.31 15.65
C ARG A 243 -1.01 -6.11 17.03
N THR A 244 -2.16 -5.43 17.13
CA THR A 244 -2.82 -5.14 18.42
C THR A 244 -3.74 -6.27 18.90
N SER A 245 -4.19 -7.13 17.99
CA SER A 245 -4.98 -8.34 18.25
C SER A 245 -4.11 -9.56 18.58
N GLU A 246 -2.81 -9.34 18.83
CA GLU A 246 -1.99 -10.23 19.63
C GLU A 246 -2.57 -10.27 21.05
N ALA A 247 -3.49 -11.21 21.26
CA ALA A 247 -4.35 -11.27 22.43
C ALA A 247 -3.54 -11.35 23.74
N PRO A 248 -4.02 -10.72 24.84
CA PRO A 248 -3.29 -10.57 26.11
C PRO A 248 -3.17 -11.87 26.94
N THR A 249 -3.15 -13.02 26.29
CA THR A 249 -3.02 -14.36 26.88
C THR A 249 -1.72 -15.07 26.47
N ASP A 250 -0.71 -14.31 26.04
CA ASP A 250 0.65 -14.83 25.95
C ASP A 250 1.21 -15.15 27.34
N LYS A 251 1.79 -16.33 27.52
CA LYS A 251 2.45 -16.72 28.77
C LYS A 251 3.79 -16.02 29.00
N THR A 252 4.23 -15.20 28.05
CA THR A 252 5.50 -14.48 28.03
C THR A 252 5.28 -12.96 27.93
N LEU A 253 4.27 -12.43 28.64
CA LEU A 253 4.04 -10.99 28.87
C LEU A 253 5.11 -10.37 29.79
N LEU A 254 6.38 -10.48 29.40
CA LEU A 254 7.46 -9.68 29.94
C LEU A 254 7.44 -8.34 29.21
N THR A 255 7.26 -7.26 29.96
CA THR A 255 7.50 -5.91 29.43
C THR A 255 8.94 -5.82 28.92
N GLY A 256 9.24 -4.91 27.99
CA GLY A 256 10.61 -4.79 27.44
C GLY A 256 11.70 -4.66 28.51
N ALA A 257 11.38 -4.02 29.64
CA ALA A 257 12.26 -3.93 30.80
C ALA A 257 12.42 -5.26 31.56
N ALA A 258 11.37 -6.08 31.65
CA ALA A 258 11.44 -7.41 32.27
C ALA A 258 12.21 -8.43 31.40
N LEU A 259 12.13 -8.30 30.07
CA LEU A 259 12.99 -9.05 29.12
C LEU A 259 14.47 -8.69 29.29
N LEU A 260 14.80 -7.39 29.39
CA LEU A 260 16.16 -6.92 29.67
C LEU A 260 16.67 -7.38 31.05
N ALA A 261 15.80 -7.42 32.06
CA ALA A 261 16.13 -7.93 33.38
C ALA A 261 16.43 -9.45 33.37
N GLN A 262 15.72 -10.23 32.54
CA GLN A 262 15.92 -11.68 32.44
C GLN A 262 17.19 -12.05 31.66
N GLU A 263 17.43 -11.45 30.50
CA GLU A 263 18.57 -11.78 29.63
C GLU A 263 19.89 -11.15 30.09
N LEU A 264 19.86 -9.96 30.71
CA LEU A 264 21.05 -9.17 31.03
C LEU A 264 21.22 -8.88 32.53
N GLY A 265 20.33 -9.38 33.39
CA GLY A 265 20.39 -9.14 34.84
C GLY A 265 20.17 -7.69 35.27
N ALA A 266 19.74 -6.82 34.35
CA ALA A 266 19.59 -5.39 34.58
C ALA A 266 18.45 -5.07 35.56
N LYS A 267 18.69 -4.14 36.49
CA LYS A 267 17.66 -3.59 37.38
C LYS A 267 17.33 -2.16 36.97
N ILE A 268 16.04 -1.83 36.92
CA ILE A 268 15.57 -0.46 36.76
C ILE A 268 15.94 0.31 38.04
N ILE A 269 16.66 1.42 37.91
CA ILE A 269 16.88 2.38 38.99
C ILE A 269 15.91 3.52 38.74
N GLU A 270 14.85 3.60 39.54
CA GLU A 270 13.97 4.76 39.53
C GLU A 270 14.70 5.92 40.22
N SER A 271 15.02 6.97 39.46
CA SER A 271 15.46 8.24 40.01
C SER A 271 14.26 9.03 40.51
N ASN A 272 14.26 9.32 41.80
CA ASN A 272 13.33 10.21 42.50
C ASN A 272 13.93 11.62 42.61
#